data_AF-A0A6J1EI49-F1
#
_entry.id   AF-A0A6J1EI49-F1
#
_cell.length_a   1.000
_cell.length_b   1.000
_cell.length_c   1.000
_cell.angle_alpha   90.00
_cell.angle_beta   90.00
_cell.angle_gamma   90.00
#
_symmetry.space_group_name_H-M   'P 1'
#
loop_
_entity.id
_entity.type
_entity.pdbx_description
1 polymer ?
#
loop_
_entity_poly.entity_id
_entity_poly.type
_entity_poly.pdbx_seq_one_letter_code
_entity_poly.pdbx_strand_id
1 'polypeptide(L)'
;MILSIGVAFALGALIIWVVHRALLKPPPAKKCGFPNGPAMTSPRVQLHDGRYLAYRELGVSKEEAQFKVIICHGLDSCKDMELPISQELMEELKVYILIYDRAGYCESDAYPARSVKSEAFDIQELADRLEIGTKFYVIGCSMGTYAIWSCLKYIPHRLLGASMVVPTVNFWWPSLPSALSQQSFNKLPQSYKRTLWIAHYTPWLFYWWMTQKWFPKLGREGVFSDSDEVILNRLLERPEQKKVLQQGQHDSFNRDILCSYGKWEFDLMALTNPFPDNKGSVHMWQGSEDRMVPIELNRFIAQKLTWIQYHEIPNHGHLLVHEAEPFEAILRALLAPPSISSEATL
;
A
#
# COMPACT_ATOMS: atom_id res chain seq x y z
N MET A 1 20.48 -53.98 0.08
CA MET A 1 21.00 -52.80 -0.63
C MET A 1 19.88 -51.85 -1.08
N ILE A 2 18.88 -52.30 -1.84
CA ILE A 2 17.74 -51.46 -2.28
C ILE A 2 16.93 -50.89 -1.11
N LEU A 3 16.64 -51.70 -0.08
CA LEU A 3 15.91 -51.24 1.12
C LEU A 3 16.66 -50.14 1.90
N SER A 4 17.99 -50.27 2.01
CA SER A 4 18.86 -49.32 2.73
C SER A 4 18.96 -47.98 1.99
N ILE A 5 18.98 -48.02 0.65
CA ILE A 5 18.93 -46.81 -0.20
C ILE A 5 17.56 -46.13 -0.07
N GLY A 6 16.46 -46.90 -0.10
CA GLY A 6 15.10 -46.37 0.09
C GLY A 6 14.90 -45.68 1.45
N VAL A 7 15.44 -46.25 2.53
CA VAL A 7 15.40 -45.64 3.88
C VAL A 7 16.22 -44.35 3.94
N ALA A 8 17.41 -44.31 3.32
CA ALA A 8 18.22 -43.09 3.26
C ALA A 8 17.54 -41.96 2.47
N PHE A 9 16.88 -42.28 1.34
CA PHE A 9 16.09 -41.31 0.59
C PHE A 9 14.88 -40.79 1.39
N ALA A 10 14.16 -41.68 2.08
CA ALA A 10 13.02 -41.30 2.91
C ALA A 10 13.43 -40.39 4.08
N LEU A 11 14.56 -40.70 4.75
CA LEU A 11 15.12 -39.87 5.81
C LEU A 11 15.61 -38.52 5.28
N GLY A 12 16.28 -38.50 4.12
CA GLY A 12 16.68 -37.25 3.47
C GLY A 12 15.48 -36.38 3.11
N ALA A 13 14.44 -36.95 2.52
CA ALA A 13 13.20 -36.25 2.20
C ALA A 13 12.48 -35.74 3.46
N LEU A 14 12.46 -36.53 4.54
CA LEU A 14 11.88 -36.12 5.82
C LEU A 14 12.66 -34.96 6.45
N ILE A 15 14.00 -35.00 6.44
CA ILE A 15 14.84 -33.92 6.96
C ILE A 15 14.60 -32.65 6.13
N ILE A 16 14.61 -32.75 4.80
CA ILE A 16 14.30 -31.61 3.92
C ILE A 16 12.90 -31.06 4.23
N TRP A 17 11.90 -31.92 4.41
CA TRP A 17 10.54 -31.50 4.74
C TRP A 17 10.44 -30.83 6.12
N VAL A 18 11.10 -31.38 7.14
CA VAL A 18 11.14 -30.79 8.50
C VAL A 18 11.86 -29.44 8.47
N VAL A 19 13.01 -29.35 7.81
CA VAL A 19 13.78 -28.11 7.65
C VAL A 19 12.97 -27.07 6.86
N HIS A 20 12.32 -27.49 5.77
CA HIS A 20 11.42 -26.63 5.00
C HIS A 20 10.27 -26.11 5.88
N ARG A 21 9.61 -26.99 6.64
CA ARG A 21 8.53 -26.60 7.55
C ARG A 21 9.00 -25.69 8.68
N ALA A 22 10.20 -25.91 9.22
CA ALA A 22 10.73 -25.14 10.34
C ALA A 22 11.28 -23.77 9.90
N LEU A 23 11.88 -23.67 8.71
CA LEU A 23 12.58 -22.47 8.25
C LEU A 23 11.75 -21.61 7.31
N LEU A 24 10.84 -22.20 6.51
CA LEU A 24 10.12 -21.50 5.46
C LEU A 24 8.66 -21.24 5.81
N LYS A 25 8.09 -21.98 6.78
CA LYS A 25 6.72 -21.72 7.22
C LYS A 25 6.70 -20.62 8.28
N PRO A 26 6.00 -19.50 8.04
CA PRO A 26 5.83 -18.46 9.04
C PRO A 26 5.01 -18.96 10.24
N PRO A 27 5.21 -18.38 11.44
CA PRO A 27 4.33 -18.63 12.57
C PRO A 27 2.90 -18.16 12.25
N PRO A 28 1.87 -18.74 12.88
CA PRO A 28 0.51 -18.26 12.72
C PRO A 28 0.36 -16.82 13.25
N ALA A 29 -0.51 -16.04 12.61
CA ALA A 29 -0.86 -14.69 13.05
C ALA A 29 -1.33 -14.68 14.51
N LYS A 30 -0.85 -13.70 15.28
CA LYS A 30 -1.32 -13.43 16.64
C LYS A 30 -2.60 -12.61 16.58
N LYS A 31 -3.73 -13.26 16.33
CA LYS A 31 -5.02 -12.60 16.16
C LYS A 31 -5.36 -11.73 17.38
N CYS A 32 -5.69 -10.46 17.12
CA CYS A 32 -6.13 -9.55 18.17
C CYS A 32 -7.48 -10.01 18.75
N GLY A 33 -7.62 -9.91 20.08
CA GLY A 33 -8.87 -10.27 20.79
C GLY A 33 -9.04 -11.76 21.11
N PHE A 34 -8.04 -12.60 20.83
CA PHE A 34 -8.02 -14.01 21.25
C PHE A 34 -7.21 -14.21 22.55
N PRO A 35 -7.40 -15.32 23.28
CA PRO A 35 -6.54 -15.67 24.42
C PRO A 35 -5.06 -15.67 24.01
N ASN A 36 -4.22 -14.89 24.70
CA ASN A 36 -2.80 -14.64 24.39
C ASN A 36 -2.50 -13.79 23.14
N GLY A 37 -3.52 -13.20 22.51
CA GLY A 37 -3.38 -12.21 21.44
C GLY A 37 -3.31 -10.77 21.96
N PRO A 38 -2.92 -9.80 21.13
CA PRO A 38 -3.00 -8.38 21.48
C PRO A 38 -4.44 -7.95 21.81
N ALA A 39 -4.59 -6.94 22.66
CA ALA A 39 -5.90 -6.38 22.99
C ALA A 39 -6.53 -5.71 21.77
N MET A 40 -7.85 -5.83 21.65
CA MET A 40 -8.65 -5.13 20.64
C MET A 40 -9.14 -3.81 21.22
N THR A 41 -8.84 -2.70 20.53
CA THR A 41 -9.15 -1.34 21.01
C THR A 41 -9.93 -0.48 20.03
N SER A 42 -9.94 -0.83 18.74
CA SER A 42 -10.57 -0.03 17.69
C SER A 42 -11.87 -0.67 17.18
N PRO A 43 -12.80 0.13 16.61
CA PRO A 43 -13.93 -0.42 15.89
C PRO A 43 -13.44 -1.25 14.69
N ARG A 44 -14.21 -2.31 14.38
CA ARG A 44 -13.95 -3.19 13.25
C ARG A 44 -15.24 -3.55 12.55
N VAL A 45 -15.12 -3.87 11.28
CA VAL A 45 -16.20 -4.40 10.47
C VAL A 45 -15.86 -5.79 9.97
N GLN A 46 -16.84 -6.70 9.98
CA GLN A 46 -16.65 -8.06 9.47
C GLN A 46 -16.92 -8.10 7.97
N LEU A 47 -16.01 -8.69 7.21
CA LEU A 47 -16.14 -8.99 5.79
C LEU A 47 -16.91 -10.29 5.54
N HIS A 48 -17.25 -10.59 4.29
CA HIS A 48 -18.07 -11.74 3.92
C HIS A 48 -17.34 -13.06 4.18
N ASP A 49 -16.01 -13.04 4.13
CA ASP A 49 -15.14 -14.19 4.38
C ASP A 49 -14.85 -14.39 5.89
N GLY A 50 -15.46 -13.58 6.74
CA GLY A 50 -15.37 -13.65 8.19
C GLY A 50 -14.20 -12.88 8.79
N ARG A 51 -13.27 -12.33 7.99
CA ARG A 51 -12.19 -11.45 8.48
C ARG A 51 -12.76 -10.14 8.99
N TYR A 52 -12.05 -9.51 9.93
CA TYR A 52 -12.34 -8.16 10.38
C TYR A 52 -11.34 -7.15 9.83
N LEU A 53 -11.84 -5.99 9.40
CA LEU A 53 -11.02 -4.81 9.14
C LEU A 53 -11.24 -3.77 10.24
N ALA A 54 -10.16 -3.35 10.90
CA ALA A 54 -10.17 -2.24 11.84
C ALA A 54 -10.06 -0.91 11.12
N TYR A 55 -10.72 0.12 11.64
CA TYR A 55 -10.78 1.42 10.99
C TYR A 55 -10.84 2.58 11.98
N ARG A 56 -10.59 3.78 11.46
CA ARG A 56 -10.65 5.06 12.16
C ARG A 56 -11.33 6.08 11.26
N GLU A 57 -12.21 6.88 11.85
CA GLU A 57 -12.99 7.92 11.18
C GLU A 57 -12.50 9.30 11.65
N LEU A 58 -12.45 10.27 10.72
CA LEU A 58 -11.99 11.64 10.92
C LEU A 58 -12.85 12.61 10.09
N GLY A 59 -12.88 13.88 10.48
CA GLY A 59 -13.61 14.94 9.78
C GLY A 59 -15.07 15.07 10.23
N VAL A 60 -15.95 15.51 9.32
CA VAL A 60 -17.39 15.66 9.61
C VAL A 60 -18.10 14.30 9.62
N SER A 61 -19.33 14.24 10.12
CA SER A 61 -20.14 13.01 10.10
C SER A 61 -20.42 12.51 8.67
N LYS A 62 -20.70 11.21 8.51
CA LYS A 62 -21.02 10.63 7.19
C LYS A 62 -22.27 11.26 6.56
N GLU A 63 -23.18 11.76 7.38
CA GLU A 63 -24.45 12.37 7.00
C GLU A 63 -24.26 13.81 6.51
N GLU A 64 -23.30 14.54 7.08
CA GLU A 64 -22.96 15.92 6.70
C GLU A 64 -21.93 16.00 5.57
N ALA A 65 -21.17 14.92 5.35
CA ALA A 65 -20.08 14.88 4.40
C ALA A 65 -20.55 15.06 2.95
N GLN A 66 -19.95 16.04 2.26
CA GLN A 66 -20.02 16.17 0.82
C GLN A 66 -19.05 15.21 0.12
N PHE A 67 -17.89 14.98 0.75
CA PHE A 67 -16.85 14.11 0.21
C PHE A 67 -16.50 13.02 1.22
N LYS A 68 -16.47 11.77 0.75
CA LYS A 68 -16.11 10.61 1.57
C LYS A 68 -14.87 9.96 0.99
N VAL A 69 -13.79 9.96 1.75
CA VAL A 69 -12.46 9.57 1.31
C VAL A 69 -11.99 8.36 2.11
N ILE A 70 -11.58 7.29 1.43
CA ILE A 70 -10.94 6.13 2.04
C ILE A 70 -9.44 6.21 1.82
N ILE A 71 -8.65 6.17 2.89
CA ILE A 71 -7.18 6.24 2.83
C ILE A 71 -6.56 4.87 3.08
N CYS A 72 -5.71 4.45 2.15
CA CYS A 72 -4.87 3.25 2.23
C CYS A 72 -3.47 3.63 2.69
N HIS A 73 -3.15 3.32 3.96
CA HIS A 73 -1.84 3.63 4.55
C HIS A 73 -0.69 2.87 3.86
N GLY A 74 0.54 3.38 4.00
CA GLY A 74 1.75 2.78 3.44
C GLY A 74 2.25 1.53 4.18
N LEU A 75 3.45 1.09 3.81
CA LEU A 75 4.16 0.00 4.48
C LEU A 75 4.52 0.40 5.91
N ASP A 76 4.42 -0.54 6.85
CA ASP A 76 4.75 -0.32 8.26
C ASP A 76 4.00 0.87 8.89
N SER A 77 2.75 1.05 8.46
CA SER A 77 1.81 2.06 8.95
C SER A 77 0.48 1.40 9.31
N CYS A 78 -0.50 2.19 9.76
CA CYS A 78 -1.82 1.70 10.17
C CYS A 78 -2.86 2.82 10.07
N LYS A 79 -4.12 2.52 10.41
CA LYS A 79 -5.24 3.48 10.47
C LYS A 79 -5.00 4.68 11.38
N ASP A 80 -4.05 4.56 12.31
CA ASP A 80 -3.67 5.62 13.25
C ASP A 80 -2.58 6.55 12.71
N MET A 81 -2.25 6.44 11.41
CA MET A 81 -1.40 7.41 10.72
C MET A 81 -1.92 8.83 10.94
N GLU A 82 -1.01 9.75 11.26
CA GLU A 82 -1.36 11.16 11.46
C GLU A 82 -1.51 11.81 10.10
N LEU A 83 -2.64 12.49 9.91
CA LEU A 83 -2.91 13.33 8.76
C LEU A 83 -2.68 14.78 9.18
N PRO A 84 -1.83 15.53 8.49
CA PRO A 84 -1.51 16.91 8.83
C PRO A 84 -2.61 17.86 8.32
N ILE A 85 -3.85 17.64 8.75
CA ILE A 85 -5.04 18.40 8.36
C ILE A 85 -5.77 18.93 9.58
N SER A 86 -6.21 20.19 9.53
CA SER A 86 -6.95 20.81 10.62
C SER A 86 -8.43 20.41 10.58
N GLN A 87 -9.08 20.47 11.75
CA GLN A 87 -10.52 20.21 11.84
C GLN A 87 -11.32 21.25 11.05
N GLU A 88 -10.89 22.51 11.07
CA GLU A 88 -11.53 23.61 10.33
C GLU A 88 -11.53 23.37 8.82
N LEU A 89 -10.42 22.86 8.26
CA LEU A 89 -10.35 22.53 6.84
C LEU A 89 -11.26 21.34 6.50
N MET A 90 -11.33 20.34 7.38
CA MET A 90 -12.24 19.21 7.15
C MET A 90 -13.72 19.64 7.18
N GLU A 91 -14.06 20.60 8.04
CA GLU A 91 -15.39 21.21 8.13
C GLU A 91 -15.71 22.10 6.92
N GLU A 92 -14.76 22.94 6.49
CA GLU A 92 -14.86 23.78 5.29
C GLU A 92 -15.18 22.94 4.06
N LEU A 93 -14.41 21.86 3.86
CA LEU A 93 -14.57 20.95 2.73
C LEU A 93 -15.73 19.98 2.91
N LYS A 94 -16.30 19.86 4.12
CA LYS A 94 -17.27 18.82 4.50
C LYS A 94 -16.77 17.42 4.13
N VAL A 95 -15.53 17.12 4.51
CA VAL A 95 -14.90 15.82 4.21
C VAL A 95 -15.03 14.87 5.39
N TYR A 96 -15.45 13.64 5.09
CA TYR A 96 -15.33 12.49 5.96
C TYR A 96 -14.17 11.62 5.47
N ILE A 97 -13.26 11.27 6.36
CA ILE A 97 -12.08 10.46 6.07
C ILE A 97 -12.14 9.16 6.86
N LEU A 98 -12.03 8.04 6.15
CA LEU A 98 -11.91 6.71 6.71
C LEU A 98 -10.52 6.16 6.42
N ILE A 99 -9.76 5.83 7.46
CA ILE A 99 -8.51 5.08 7.33
C ILE A 99 -8.74 3.69 7.91
N TYR A 100 -8.32 2.65 7.20
CA TYR A 100 -8.44 1.27 7.68
C TYR A 100 -7.08 0.59 7.78
N ASP A 101 -6.96 -0.33 8.73
CA ASP A 101 -5.82 -1.22 8.81
C ASP A 101 -5.91 -2.21 7.64
N ARG A 102 -4.95 -2.19 6.72
CA ARG A 102 -4.90 -3.18 5.64
C ARG A 102 -4.71 -4.58 6.26
N ALA A 103 -5.21 -5.64 5.61
CA ALA A 103 -5.17 -7.00 6.15
C ALA A 103 -3.82 -7.38 6.84
N GLY A 104 -3.89 -7.90 8.06
CA GLY A 104 -2.73 -8.28 8.88
C GLY A 104 -1.99 -7.14 9.59
N TYR A 105 -2.25 -5.87 9.26
CA TYR A 105 -1.73 -4.73 10.02
C TYR A 105 -2.57 -4.46 11.26
N CYS A 106 -1.87 -4.00 12.31
CA CYS A 106 -2.43 -3.49 13.56
C CYS A 106 -3.59 -4.35 14.08
N GLU A 107 -4.86 -3.99 13.89
CA GLU A 107 -6.02 -4.74 14.42
C GLU A 107 -6.90 -5.44 13.35
N SER A 108 -6.52 -5.37 12.07
CA SER A 108 -7.21 -6.09 10.97
C SER A 108 -6.71 -7.52 10.82
N ASP A 109 -7.63 -8.46 10.65
CA ASP A 109 -7.27 -9.86 10.45
C ASP A 109 -6.34 -10.05 9.25
N ALA A 110 -5.39 -10.97 9.40
CA ALA A 110 -4.51 -11.40 8.32
C ALA A 110 -5.30 -12.02 7.16
N TYR A 111 -4.84 -11.78 5.93
CA TYR A 111 -5.33 -12.48 4.75
C TYR A 111 -4.18 -13.20 4.02
N PRO A 112 -3.95 -14.50 4.29
CA PRO A 112 -2.86 -15.25 3.68
C PRO A 112 -2.92 -15.34 2.15
N ALA A 113 -4.12 -15.24 1.58
CA ALA A 113 -4.38 -15.22 0.14
C ALA A 113 -4.47 -13.78 -0.43
N ARG A 114 -3.96 -12.77 0.30
CA ARG A 114 -3.86 -11.39 -0.19
C ARG A 114 -3.29 -11.36 -1.60
N SER A 115 -3.97 -10.61 -2.45
CA SER A 115 -3.57 -10.28 -3.80
C SER A 115 -3.89 -8.81 -4.07
N VAL A 116 -3.37 -8.28 -5.17
CA VAL A 116 -3.74 -6.92 -5.62
C VAL A 116 -5.26 -6.85 -5.74
N LYS A 117 -5.89 -7.81 -6.42
CA LYS A 117 -7.34 -7.89 -6.63
C LYS A 117 -8.15 -7.89 -5.34
N SER A 118 -7.71 -8.61 -4.31
CA SER A 118 -8.47 -8.67 -3.06
C SER A 118 -8.52 -7.33 -2.32
N GLU A 119 -7.50 -6.47 -2.43
CA GLU A 119 -7.56 -5.14 -1.77
C GLU A 119 -8.73 -4.29 -2.28
N ALA A 120 -9.00 -4.31 -3.59
CA ALA A 120 -10.13 -3.57 -4.15
C ALA A 120 -11.47 -4.05 -3.57
N PHE A 121 -11.63 -5.36 -3.39
CA PHE A 121 -12.85 -5.92 -2.82
C PHE A 121 -12.94 -5.73 -1.31
N ASP A 122 -11.82 -5.75 -0.59
CA ASP A 122 -11.76 -5.37 0.82
C ASP A 122 -12.22 -3.91 1.00
N ILE A 123 -11.74 -2.99 0.16
CA ILE A 123 -12.15 -1.57 0.17
C ILE A 123 -13.63 -1.42 -0.21
N GLN A 124 -14.09 -2.14 -1.24
CA GLN A 124 -15.50 -2.12 -1.65
C GLN A 124 -16.42 -2.59 -0.52
N GLU A 125 -16.10 -3.74 0.08
CA GLU A 125 -16.91 -4.29 1.15
C GLU A 125 -16.82 -3.45 2.43
N LEU A 126 -15.66 -2.90 2.76
CA LEU A 126 -15.51 -1.92 3.85
C LEU A 126 -16.47 -0.74 3.64
N ALA A 127 -16.51 -0.18 2.42
CA ALA A 127 -17.40 0.92 2.09
C ALA A 127 -18.88 0.54 2.18
N ASP A 128 -19.24 -0.66 1.74
CA ASP A 128 -20.62 -1.17 1.79
C ASP A 128 -21.08 -1.41 3.23
N ARG A 129 -20.27 -2.09 4.03
CA ARG A 129 -20.59 -2.45 5.42
C ARG A 129 -20.64 -1.26 6.35
N LEU A 130 -19.85 -0.22 6.07
CA LEU A 130 -19.88 1.04 6.82
C LEU A 130 -20.83 2.07 6.21
N GLU A 131 -21.57 1.71 5.16
CA GLU A 131 -22.55 2.57 4.49
C GLU A 131 -21.94 3.91 4.05
N ILE A 132 -20.71 3.88 3.54
CA ILE A 132 -20.00 5.07 3.04
C ILE A 132 -20.74 5.63 1.82
N GLY A 133 -21.31 4.75 0.99
CA GLY A 133 -22.14 5.14 -0.15
C GLY A 133 -21.79 4.34 -1.40
N THR A 134 -22.56 4.58 -2.47
CA THR A 134 -22.39 3.86 -3.73
C THR A 134 -21.07 4.23 -4.42
N LYS A 135 -20.57 5.45 -4.23
CA LYS A 135 -19.25 5.88 -4.70
C LYS A 135 -18.51 6.69 -3.66
N PHE A 136 -17.19 6.67 -3.73
CA PHE A 136 -16.29 7.33 -2.78
C PHE A 136 -14.96 7.70 -3.45
N TYR A 137 -14.17 8.55 -2.79
CA TYR A 137 -12.81 8.88 -3.20
C TYR A 137 -11.82 7.97 -2.49
N VAL A 138 -10.66 7.73 -3.11
CA VAL A 138 -9.59 6.94 -2.51
C VAL A 138 -8.25 7.65 -2.56
N ILE A 139 -7.48 7.56 -1.47
CA ILE A 139 -6.07 8.01 -1.42
C ILE A 139 -5.21 6.82 -1.02
N GLY A 140 -4.14 6.56 -1.76
CA GLY A 140 -3.13 5.58 -1.37
C GLY A 140 -1.79 6.23 -1.17
N CYS A 141 -1.08 5.84 -0.13
CA CYS A 141 0.21 6.43 0.22
C CYS A 141 1.30 5.36 0.14
N SER A 142 2.40 5.61 -0.57
CA SER A 142 3.51 4.67 -0.72
C SER A 142 2.99 3.30 -1.18
N MET A 143 3.22 2.22 -0.44
CA MET A 143 2.67 0.90 -0.77
C MET A 143 1.13 0.84 -0.76
N GLY A 144 0.43 1.72 -0.06
CA GLY A 144 -1.04 1.82 -0.18
C GLY A 144 -1.52 2.12 -1.61
N THR A 145 -0.64 2.59 -2.51
CA THR A 145 -1.00 2.87 -3.91
C THR A 145 -1.25 1.65 -4.77
N TYR A 146 -0.73 0.45 -4.44
CA TYR A 146 -1.13 -0.76 -5.18
C TYR A 146 -2.60 -1.12 -4.95
N ALA A 147 -3.16 -0.76 -3.78
CA ALA A 147 -4.59 -0.88 -3.53
C ALA A 147 -5.39 0.08 -4.43
N ILE A 148 -4.86 1.29 -4.71
CA ILE A 148 -5.49 2.25 -5.62
C ILE A 148 -5.46 1.74 -7.07
N TRP A 149 -4.33 1.22 -7.55
CA TRP A 149 -4.27 0.54 -8.84
C TRP A 149 -5.28 -0.61 -8.94
N SER A 150 -5.45 -1.36 -7.85
CA SER A 150 -6.48 -2.40 -7.77
C SER A 150 -7.89 -1.83 -7.90
N CYS A 151 -8.20 -0.75 -7.18
CA CYS A 151 -9.51 -0.10 -7.24
C CYS A 151 -9.82 0.39 -8.66
N LEU A 152 -8.85 1.04 -9.31
CA LEU A 152 -8.98 1.50 -10.70
C LEU A 152 -9.23 0.35 -11.67
N LYS A 153 -8.67 -0.84 -11.41
CA LYS A 153 -8.86 -2.03 -12.24
C LYS A 153 -10.21 -2.71 -12.01
N TYR A 154 -10.57 -2.94 -10.75
CA TYR A 154 -11.63 -3.90 -10.40
C TYR A 154 -12.93 -3.25 -9.95
N ILE A 155 -12.86 -2.05 -9.37
CA ILE A 155 -14.03 -1.33 -8.87
C ILE A 155 -14.10 0.13 -9.37
N PRO A 156 -13.72 0.47 -10.62
CA PRO A 156 -13.70 1.87 -11.07
C PRO A 156 -15.09 2.52 -10.99
N HIS A 157 -16.16 1.73 -11.13
CA HIS A 157 -17.54 2.18 -11.00
C HIS A 157 -17.91 2.67 -9.58
N ARG A 158 -17.12 2.32 -8.56
CA ARG A 158 -17.27 2.75 -7.17
C ARG A 158 -16.48 4.03 -6.85
N LEU A 159 -15.66 4.52 -7.77
CA LEU A 159 -14.80 5.67 -7.51
C LEU A 159 -15.42 6.98 -7.99
N LEU A 160 -15.22 8.05 -7.22
CA LEU A 160 -15.42 9.45 -7.62
C LEU A 160 -14.10 10.12 -8.02
N GLY A 161 -12.98 9.63 -7.49
CA GLY A 161 -11.64 10.09 -7.81
C GLY A 161 -10.61 9.26 -7.05
N ALA A 162 -9.36 9.30 -7.50
CA ALA A 162 -8.26 8.60 -6.86
C ALA A 162 -7.01 9.47 -6.78
N SER A 163 -6.29 9.40 -5.66
CA SER A 163 -4.97 10.01 -5.52
C SER A 163 -3.95 8.98 -5.07
N MET A 164 -2.80 8.95 -5.74
CA MET A 164 -1.66 8.12 -5.38
C MET A 164 -0.52 9.02 -4.96
N VAL A 165 -0.05 8.88 -3.73
CA VAL A 165 1.05 9.67 -3.16
C VAL A 165 2.28 8.78 -3.08
N VAL A 166 3.37 9.22 -3.72
CA VAL A 166 4.65 8.51 -3.87
C VAL A 166 4.48 7.03 -4.26
N PRO A 167 3.78 6.72 -5.37
CA PRO A 167 3.38 5.36 -5.66
C PRO A 167 4.56 4.42 -5.90
N THR A 168 4.55 3.28 -5.20
CA THR A 168 5.57 2.25 -5.40
C THR A 168 5.43 1.63 -6.78
N VAL A 169 6.57 1.42 -7.43
CA VAL A 169 6.66 0.82 -8.76
C VAL A 169 7.27 -0.58 -8.68
N ASN A 170 6.60 -1.55 -9.29
CA ASN A 170 7.18 -2.86 -9.51
C ASN A 170 8.05 -2.84 -10.76
N PHE A 171 9.37 -3.00 -10.58
CA PHE A 171 10.38 -2.91 -11.64
C PHE A 171 10.22 -3.95 -12.75
N TRP A 172 9.40 -4.98 -12.55
CA TRP A 172 9.18 -6.09 -13.47
C TRP A 172 7.83 -6.03 -14.18
N TRP A 173 7.13 -4.89 -14.15
CA TRP A 173 5.93 -4.72 -14.97
C TRP A 173 6.27 -4.80 -16.48
N PRO A 174 5.53 -5.60 -17.28
CA PRO A 174 5.90 -5.89 -18.67
C PRO A 174 6.02 -4.67 -19.58
N SER A 175 5.16 -3.67 -19.39
CA SER A 175 5.17 -2.46 -20.25
C SER A 175 6.20 -1.40 -19.83
N LEU A 176 6.97 -1.62 -18.75
CA LEU A 176 8.06 -0.72 -18.41
C LEU A 176 9.27 -0.99 -19.32
N PRO A 177 9.91 0.04 -19.90
CA PRO A 177 11.13 -0.14 -20.67
C PRO A 177 12.20 -0.78 -19.78
N SER A 178 12.76 -1.91 -20.23
CA SER A 178 13.72 -2.68 -19.43
C SER A 178 14.95 -1.86 -19.01
N ALA A 179 15.44 -0.99 -19.88
CA ALA A 179 16.54 -0.07 -19.58
C ALA A 179 16.18 0.92 -18.47
N LEU A 180 14.98 1.50 -18.50
CA LEU A 180 14.49 2.41 -17.47
C LEU A 180 14.34 1.67 -16.14
N SER A 181 13.68 0.50 -16.14
CA SER A 181 13.52 -0.34 -14.95
C SER A 181 14.88 -0.71 -14.35
N GLN A 182 15.85 -1.14 -15.17
CA GLN A 182 17.17 -1.53 -14.70
C GLN A 182 17.96 -0.34 -14.14
N GLN A 183 17.94 0.80 -14.82
CA GLN A 183 18.60 2.02 -14.35
C GLN A 183 18.03 2.46 -13.00
N SER A 184 16.70 2.54 -12.88
CA SER A 184 16.01 2.94 -11.65
C SER A 184 16.22 1.93 -10.52
N PHE A 185 16.14 0.62 -10.81
CA PHE A 185 16.39 -0.43 -9.82
C PHE A 185 17.83 -0.38 -9.28
N ASN A 186 18.81 -0.06 -10.13
CA ASN A 186 20.22 0.03 -9.74
C ASN A 186 20.53 1.16 -8.76
N LYS A 187 19.69 2.20 -8.70
CA LYS A 187 19.81 3.30 -7.72
C LYS A 187 19.48 2.86 -6.30
N LEU A 188 18.72 1.78 -6.13
CA LEU A 188 18.34 1.29 -4.80
C LEU A 188 19.56 0.72 -4.05
N PRO A 189 19.59 0.84 -2.70
CA PRO A 189 20.58 0.16 -1.88
C PRO A 189 20.62 -1.34 -2.16
N GLN A 190 21.79 -1.95 -2.00
CA GLN A 190 21.99 -3.37 -2.33
C GLN A 190 21.06 -4.31 -1.53
N SER A 191 20.71 -3.92 -0.30
CA SER A 191 19.78 -4.62 0.58
C SER A 191 18.35 -4.64 0.01
N TYR A 192 17.87 -3.48 -0.48
CA TYR A 192 16.59 -3.36 -1.19
C TYR A 192 16.59 -4.17 -2.47
N LYS A 193 17.62 -4.05 -3.31
CA LYS A 193 17.72 -4.81 -4.56
C LYS A 193 17.60 -6.31 -4.32
N ARG A 194 18.33 -6.86 -3.33
CA ARG A 194 18.24 -8.29 -2.97
C ARG A 194 16.84 -8.66 -2.47
N THR A 195 16.31 -7.87 -1.54
CA THR A 195 15.01 -8.17 -0.92
C THR A 195 13.87 -8.16 -1.94
N LEU A 196 13.80 -7.14 -2.80
CA LEU A 196 12.78 -7.04 -3.84
C LEU A 196 12.96 -8.11 -4.92
N TRP A 197 14.20 -8.43 -5.30
CA TRP A 197 14.47 -9.52 -6.24
C TRP A 197 13.97 -10.87 -5.70
N ILE A 198 14.22 -11.17 -4.41
CA ILE A 198 13.71 -12.39 -3.76
C ILE A 198 12.19 -12.37 -3.70
N ALA A 199 11.57 -11.22 -3.35
CA ALA A 199 10.12 -11.09 -3.34
C ALA A 199 9.50 -11.43 -4.70
N HIS A 200 10.14 -11.01 -5.79
CA HIS A 200 9.63 -11.21 -7.14
C HIS A 200 9.88 -12.62 -7.69
N TYR A 201 11.14 -13.09 -7.65
CA TYR A 201 11.55 -14.33 -8.33
C TYR A 201 11.43 -15.57 -7.47
N THR A 202 11.59 -15.44 -6.15
CA THR A 202 11.56 -16.56 -5.21
C THR A 202 10.68 -16.26 -3.97
N PRO A 203 9.39 -15.88 -4.17
CA PRO A 203 8.51 -15.46 -3.07
C PRO A 203 8.35 -16.51 -1.97
N TRP A 204 8.49 -17.80 -2.30
CA TRP A 204 8.44 -18.91 -1.35
C TRP A 204 9.62 -18.92 -0.35
N LEU A 205 10.74 -18.28 -0.67
CA LEU A 205 11.89 -18.07 0.22
C LEU A 205 11.80 -16.78 1.05
N PHE A 206 10.84 -15.90 0.74
CA PHE A 206 10.85 -14.54 1.26
C PHE A 206 10.75 -14.47 2.78
N TYR A 207 9.94 -15.34 3.41
CA TYR A 207 9.87 -15.40 4.86
C TYR A 207 11.24 -15.74 5.48
N TRP A 208 11.89 -16.80 4.97
CA TRP A 208 13.22 -17.18 5.44
C TRP A 208 14.24 -16.07 5.21
N TRP A 209 14.22 -15.41 4.05
CA TRP A 209 15.08 -14.25 3.79
C TRP A 209 14.89 -13.18 4.86
N MET A 210 13.64 -12.86 5.20
CA MET A 210 13.31 -11.84 6.19
C MET A 210 13.70 -12.21 7.63
N THR A 211 13.92 -13.49 7.94
CA THR A 211 14.44 -13.93 9.25
C THR A 211 15.96 -13.95 9.35
N GLN A 212 16.69 -13.80 8.24
CA GLN A 212 18.15 -13.83 8.27
C GLN A 212 18.73 -12.64 9.06
N LYS A 213 19.79 -12.92 9.82
CA LYS A 213 20.55 -11.93 10.62
C LYS A 213 21.88 -11.52 9.98
N TRP A 214 22.34 -12.27 8.98
CA TRP A 214 23.68 -12.15 8.41
C TRP A 214 23.74 -11.13 7.27
N PHE A 215 22.57 -10.68 6.78
CA PHE A 215 22.46 -9.74 5.68
C PHE A 215 21.54 -8.58 6.07
N PRO A 216 21.90 -7.33 5.73
CA PRO A 216 20.97 -6.21 5.81
C PRO A 216 19.82 -6.43 4.80
N LYS A 217 18.58 -6.18 5.22
CA LYS A 217 17.36 -6.45 4.44
C LYS A 217 16.75 -5.18 3.86
N LEU A 218 16.05 -4.42 4.70
CA LEU A 218 15.46 -3.12 4.37
C LEU A 218 15.88 -2.17 5.49
N GLY A 219 17.05 -1.55 5.31
CA GLY A 219 17.62 -0.59 6.26
C GLY A 219 17.20 0.84 5.90
N ARG A 220 17.41 1.78 6.83
CA ARG A 220 17.03 3.18 6.64
C ARG A 220 18.13 4.03 6.00
N GLU A 221 19.36 3.53 6.00
CA GLU A 221 20.52 4.27 5.49
C GLU A 221 20.36 4.62 4.00
N GLY A 222 20.30 5.93 3.72
CA GLY A 222 20.31 6.47 2.37
C GLY A 222 18.99 6.34 1.59
N VAL A 223 17.89 5.91 2.22
CA VAL A 223 16.58 5.79 1.55
C VAL A 223 15.61 6.94 1.82
N PHE A 224 15.87 7.75 2.84
CA PHE A 224 15.10 8.95 3.16
C PHE A 224 15.90 10.21 2.80
N SER A 225 15.22 11.28 2.40
CA SER A 225 15.81 12.61 2.31
C SER A 225 16.09 13.17 3.72
N ASP A 226 16.85 14.25 3.79
CA ASP A 226 17.18 14.88 5.08
C ASP A 226 15.90 15.45 5.74
N SER A 227 14.94 15.94 4.94
CA SER A 227 13.61 16.35 5.39
C SER A 227 12.76 15.18 5.88
N ASP A 228 12.78 14.05 5.16
CA ASP A 228 12.07 12.84 5.58
C ASP A 228 12.59 12.30 6.92
N GLU A 229 13.89 12.38 7.21
CA GLU A 229 14.45 11.87 8.47
C GLU A 229 13.86 12.59 9.70
N VAL A 230 13.54 13.89 9.59
CA VAL A 230 12.87 14.64 10.67
C VAL A 230 11.46 14.12 10.91
N ILE A 231 10.71 13.90 9.83
CA ILE A 231 9.34 13.36 9.89
C ILE A 231 9.36 11.93 10.44
N LEU A 232 10.27 11.10 9.92
CA LEU A 232 10.41 9.70 10.31
C LEU A 232 10.68 9.55 11.81
N ASN A 233 11.60 10.35 12.37
CA ASN A 233 11.90 10.29 13.80
C ASN A 233 10.66 10.60 14.65
N ARG A 234 9.88 11.63 14.27
CA ARG A 234 8.60 11.94 14.93
C ARG A 234 7.62 10.77 14.85
N LEU A 235 7.47 10.16 13.67
CA LEU A 235 6.56 9.02 13.47
C LEU A 235 6.97 7.80 14.30
N LEU A 236 8.27 7.53 14.43
CA LEU A 236 8.79 6.39 15.18
C LEU A 236 8.62 6.51 16.70
N GLU A 237 8.57 7.73 17.22
CA GLU A 237 8.31 8.00 18.63
C GLU A 237 6.85 7.73 19.03
N ARG A 238 5.94 7.66 18.04
CA ARG A 238 4.51 7.48 18.30
C ARG A 238 4.21 6.10 18.90
N PRO A 239 3.39 6.02 19.98
CA PRO A 239 3.01 4.76 20.59
C PRO A 239 2.34 3.78 19.63
N GLU A 240 1.57 4.29 18.67
CA GLU A 240 0.85 3.48 17.69
C GLU A 240 1.79 2.71 16.76
N GLN A 241 2.99 3.24 16.50
CA GLN A 241 3.98 2.57 15.66
C GLN A 241 4.39 1.19 16.22
N LYS A 242 4.37 1.03 17.55
CA LYS A 242 4.68 -0.25 18.22
C LYS A 242 3.63 -1.33 17.97
N LYS A 243 2.41 -0.95 17.57
CA LYS A 243 1.29 -1.86 17.34
C LYS A 243 1.16 -2.32 15.89
N VAL A 244 1.79 -1.63 14.94
CA VAL A 244 1.66 -1.87 13.49
C VAL A 244 1.83 -3.35 13.11
N LEU A 245 2.83 -4.02 13.69
CA LEU A 245 3.16 -5.42 13.40
C LEU A 245 2.73 -6.39 14.51
N GLN A 246 1.81 -6.01 15.40
CA GLN A 246 1.46 -6.79 16.60
C GLN A 246 0.91 -8.19 16.29
N GLN A 247 0.31 -8.37 15.12
CA GLN A 247 -0.21 -9.65 14.65
C GLN A 247 0.86 -10.54 14.00
N GLY A 248 2.07 -10.01 13.80
CA GLY A 248 3.23 -10.71 13.23
C GLY A 248 3.70 -10.07 11.93
N GLN A 249 5.02 -9.96 11.79
CA GLN A 249 5.68 -9.34 10.63
C GLN A 249 5.36 -10.05 9.29
N HIS A 250 5.10 -11.36 9.30
CA HIS A 250 4.88 -12.09 8.05
C HIS A 250 3.54 -11.71 7.40
N ASP A 251 2.45 -11.72 8.17
CA ASP A 251 1.11 -11.49 7.64
C ASP A 251 0.81 -10.01 7.35
N SER A 252 1.60 -9.11 7.92
CA SER A 252 1.60 -7.68 7.63
C SER A 252 2.68 -7.35 6.58
N PHE A 253 3.85 -6.91 7.04
CA PHE A 253 4.95 -6.35 6.27
C PHE A 253 5.42 -7.25 5.12
N ASN A 254 5.66 -8.53 5.39
CA ASN A 254 6.22 -9.40 4.36
C ASN A 254 5.19 -9.70 3.25
N ARG A 255 3.94 -9.98 3.63
CA ARG A 255 2.85 -10.21 2.69
C ARG A 255 2.60 -9.00 1.81
N ASP A 256 2.70 -7.81 2.41
CA ASP A 256 2.52 -6.55 1.71
C ASP A 256 3.56 -6.38 0.58
N ILE A 257 4.84 -6.62 0.88
CA ILE A 257 5.92 -6.56 -0.13
C ILE A 257 5.70 -7.62 -1.22
N LEU A 258 5.35 -8.84 -0.82
CA LEU A 258 5.06 -9.93 -1.76
C LEU A 258 3.89 -9.60 -2.70
N CYS A 259 2.88 -8.88 -2.21
CA CYS A 259 1.75 -8.44 -3.02
C CYS A 259 2.15 -7.34 -4.01
N SER A 260 2.86 -6.31 -3.54
CA SER A 260 3.27 -5.17 -4.37
C SER A 260 4.29 -5.57 -5.46
N TYR A 261 5.33 -6.32 -5.08
CA TYR A 261 6.42 -6.72 -5.99
C TYR A 261 6.25 -8.10 -6.63
N GLY A 262 5.15 -8.80 -6.32
CA GLY A 262 4.78 -10.06 -6.95
C GLY A 262 4.33 -9.91 -8.40
N LYS A 263 3.82 -11.01 -8.97
CA LYS A 263 3.23 -11.00 -10.31
C LYS A 263 1.78 -10.54 -10.24
N TRP A 264 1.47 -9.46 -10.95
CA TRP A 264 0.11 -8.94 -11.05
C TRP A 264 -0.65 -9.64 -12.17
N GLU A 265 -1.96 -9.83 -11.98
CA GLU A 265 -2.85 -10.44 -13.00
C GLU A 265 -3.14 -9.50 -14.17
N PHE A 266 -2.72 -8.24 -14.07
CA PHE A 266 -2.88 -7.22 -15.10
C PHE A 266 -1.63 -6.36 -15.22
N ASP A 267 -1.47 -5.76 -16.39
CA ASP A 267 -0.52 -4.68 -16.62
C ASP A 267 -1.21 -3.34 -16.37
N LEU A 268 -0.67 -2.51 -15.49
CA LEU A 268 -1.26 -1.21 -15.17
C LEU A 268 -1.28 -0.27 -16.39
N MET A 269 -0.31 -0.38 -17.29
CA MET A 269 -0.24 0.48 -18.47
C MET A 269 -1.27 0.12 -19.54
N ALA A 270 -1.96 -1.02 -19.37
CA ALA A 270 -3.12 -1.40 -20.18
C ALA A 270 -4.45 -0.86 -19.61
N LEU A 271 -4.43 -0.12 -18.49
CA LEU A 271 -5.62 0.50 -17.93
C LEU A 271 -6.08 1.69 -18.79
N THR A 272 -7.37 1.71 -19.08
CA THR A 272 -8.04 2.85 -19.73
C THR A 272 -8.50 3.85 -18.70
N ASN A 273 -8.73 5.10 -19.11
CA ASN A 273 -9.28 6.14 -18.25
C ASN A 273 -10.58 5.65 -17.59
N PRO A 274 -10.65 5.54 -16.25
CA PRO A 274 -11.86 5.11 -15.54
C PRO A 274 -12.94 6.20 -15.50
N PHE A 275 -12.61 7.44 -15.86
CA PHE A 275 -13.49 8.60 -15.86
C PHE A 275 -13.56 9.26 -17.25
N PRO A 276 -14.10 8.57 -18.28
CA PRO A 276 -14.15 9.11 -19.65
C PRO A 276 -15.03 10.36 -19.76
N ASP A 277 -16.04 10.52 -18.90
CA ASP A 277 -16.95 11.67 -18.88
C ASP A 277 -16.39 12.89 -18.12
N ASN A 278 -15.12 12.86 -17.69
CA ASN A 278 -14.55 13.83 -16.75
C ASN A 278 -15.48 14.03 -15.54
N LYS A 279 -15.95 12.94 -14.91
CA LYS A 279 -16.75 13.00 -13.66
C LYS A 279 -15.93 12.66 -12.42
N GLY A 280 -14.63 12.50 -12.61
CA GLY A 280 -13.64 12.15 -11.61
C GLY A 280 -12.25 12.30 -12.21
N SER A 281 -11.24 12.24 -11.35
CA SER A 281 -9.85 12.42 -11.73
C SER A 281 -8.97 11.39 -11.03
N VAL A 282 -7.83 11.10 -11.65
CA VAL A 282 -6.75 10.33 -11.02
C VAL A 282 -5.52 11.20 -10.92
N HIS A 283 -4.99 11.33 -9.71
CA HIS A 283 -3.81 12.13 -9.42
C HIS A 283 -2.65 11.24 -8.98
N MET A 284 -1.45 11.62 -9.37
CA MET A 284 -0.21 10.99 -8.94
C MET A 284 0.75 12.07 -8.44
N TRP A 285 1.16 11.96 -7.18
CA TRP A 285 2.00 12.94 -6.49
C TRP A 285 3.35 12.34 -6.17
N GLN A 286 4.43 13.06 -6.44
CA GLN A 286 5.80 12.58 -6.24
C GLN A 286 6.68 13.70 -5.69
N GLY A 287 7.37 13.45 -4.58
CA GLY A 287 8.39 14.35 -4.07
C GLY A 287 9.63 14.31 -4.96
N SER A 288 10.20 15.47 -5.30
CA SER A 288 11.40 15.55 -6.15
C SER A 288 12.67 14.99 -5.49
N GLU A 289 12.67 14.88 -4.16
CA GLU A 289 13.77 14.34 -3.37
C GLU A 289 13.50 12.92 -2.82
N ASP A 290 12.42 12.27 -3.28
CA ASP A 290 12.13 10.88 -2.90
C ASP A 290 13.25 9.94 -3.35
N ARG A 291 13.92 9.33 -2.36
CA ARG A 291 15.02 8.36 -2.58
C ARG A 291 14.55 6.90 -2.53
N MET A 292 13.30 6.63 -2.15
CA MET A 292 12.72 5.28 -2.11
C MET A 292 12.09 4.87 -3.43
N VAL A 293 11.36 5.79 -4.05
CA VAL A 293 10.68 5.56 -5.32
C VAL A 293 11.38 6.37 -6.41
N PRO A 294 12.07 5.72 -7.36
CA PRO A 294 12.72 6.43 -8.45
C PRO A 294 11.69 7.20 -9.30
N ILE A 295 11.76 8.53 -9.23
CA ILE A 295 10.83 9.46 -9.89
C ILE A 295 10.65 9.20 -11.39
N GLU A 296 11.68 8.71 -12.08
CA GLU A 296 11.62 8.48 -13.52
C GLU A 296 10.59 7.42 -13.93
N LEU A 297 10.31 6.46 -13.05
CA LEU A 297 9.32 5.43 -13.32
C LEU A 297 7.89 6.00 -13.27
N ASN A 298 7.60 6.84 -12.27
CA ASN A 298 6.29 7.48 -12.15
C ASN A 298 6.07 8.53 -13.24
N ARG A 299 7.11 9.28 -13.63
CA ARG A 299 7.09 10.13 -14.84
C ARG A 299 6.70 9.33 -16.08
N PHE A 300 7.34 8.18 -16.30
CA PHE A 300 7.04 7.34 -17.46
C PHE A 300 5.61 6.80 -17.43
N ILE A 301 5.13 6.34 -16.27
CA ILE A 301 3.75 5.86 -16.10
C ILE A 301 2.75 6.97 -16.43
N ALA A 302 2.95 8.18 -15.91
CA ALA A 302 2.10 9.34 -16.20
C ALA A 302 2.11 9.75 -17.67
N GLN A 303 3.27 9.66 -18.35
CA GLN A 303 3.36 9.91 -19.79
C GLN A 303 2.60 8.87 -20.62
N LYS A 304 2.51 7.63 -20.15
CA LYS A 304 1.76 6.56 -20.83
C LYS A 304 0.27 6.60 -20.53
N LEU A 305 -0.08 6.87 -19.28
CA LEU A 305 -1.46 6.98 -18.82
C LEU A 305 -1.82 8.46 -18.72
N THR A 306 -2.07 9.10 -19.87
CA THR A 306 -2.30 10.55 -19.97
C THR A 306 -3.56 11.04 -19.25
N TRP A 307 -4.40 10.13 -18.77
CA TRP A 307 -5.54 10.43 -17.91
C TRP A 307 -5.16 10.61 -16.43
N ILE A 308 -3.90 10.37 -16.07
CA ILE A 308 -3.36 10.65 -14.74
C ILE A 308 -2.80 12.07 -14.72
N GLN A 309 -3.30 12.89 -13.81
CA GLN A 309 -2.74 14.20 -13.49
C GLN A 309 -1.53 14.01 -12.59
N TYR A 310 -0.34 14.26 -13.13
CA TYR A 310 0.92 14.05 -12.42
C TYR A 310 1.46 15.35 -11.84
N HIS A 311 1.81 15.30 -10.56
CA HIS A 311 2.25 16.43 -9.74
C HIS A 311 3.60 16.10 -9.11
N GLU A 312 4.62 16.88 -9.44
CA GLU A 312 5.93 16.81 -8.78
C GLU A 312 6.06 17.94 -7.79
N ILE A 313 6.40 17.61 -6.54
CA ILE A 313 6.50 18.58 -5.46
C ILE A 313 7.98 18.85 -5.18
N PRO A 314 8.49 20.05 -5.53
CA PRO A 314 9.90 20.39 -5.35
C PRO A 314 10.31 20.35 -3.89
N ASN A 315 11.52 19.88 -3.61
CA ASN A 315 12.15 19.84 -2.27
C ASN A 315 11.43 18.95 -1.24
N HIS A 316 10.55 18.04 -1.69
CA HIS A 316 9.84 17.11 -0.82
C HIS A 316 10.31 15.67 -1.04
N GLY A 317 10.36 14.90 0.06
CA GLY A 317 10.80 13.51 0.07
C GLY A 317 9.66 12.49 -0.08
N HIS A 318 9.90 11.26 0.37
CA HIS A 318 8.93 10.17 0.34
C HIS A 318 7.79 10.37 1.34
N LEU A 319 8.03 11.09 2.44
CA LEU A 319 7.08 11.27 3.53
C LEU A 319 6.19 12.51 3.38
N LEU A 320 6.11 13.09 2.18
CA LEU A 320 5.36 14.33 1.89
C LEU A 320 3.90 14.30 2.33
N VAL A 321 3.29 13.12 2.45
CA VAL A 321 1.90 12.97 2.93
C VAL A 321 1.72 13.40 4.40
N HIS A 322 2.82 13.49 5.17
CA HIS A 322 2.82 13.91 6.57
C HIS A 322 3.13 15.41 6.74
N GLU A 323 3.22 16.15 5.64
CA GLU A 323 3.38 17.60 5.62
C GLU A 323 2.04 18.27 5.27
N ALA A 324 1.70 19.36 5.97
CA ALA A 324 0.37 19.97 5.89
C ALA A 324 0.07 20.54 4.50
N GLU A 325 0.99 21.31 3.92
CA GLU A 325 0.80 21.94 2.61
C GLU A 325 0.63 20.90 1.48
N PRO A 326 1.51 19.89 1.32
CA PRO A 326 1.29 18.86 0.31
C PRO A 326 0.01 18.06 0.53
N PHE A 327 -0.33 17.71 1.77
CA PHE A 327 -1.53 16.93 2.06
C PHE A 327 -2.81 17.72 1.73
N GLU A 328 -2.85 19.01 2.08
CA GLU A 328 -3.95 19.89 1.71
C GLU A 328 -4.09 20.02 0.19
N ALA A 329 -2.98 20.19 -0.54
CA ALA A 329 -3.00 20.25 -2.00
C ALA A 329 -3.51 18.95 -2.63
N ILE A 330 -3.08 17.79 -2.12
CA ILE A 330 -3.56 16.47 -2.53
C ILE A 330 -5.08 16.37 -2.35
N LEU A 331 -5.58 16.77 -1.17
CA LEU A 331 -6.99 16.69 -0.85
C LEU A 331 -7.80 17.63 -1.74
N ARG A 332 -7.42 18.90 -1.85
CA ARG A 332 -8.14 19.89 -2.66
C ARG A 332 -8.17 19.51 -4.14
N ALA A 333 -7.07 19.00 -4.69
CA ALA A 333 -7.02 18.55 -6.08
C ALA A 333 -7.93 17.33 -6.32
N LEU A 334 -7.95 16.37 -5.39
CA LEU A 334 -8.81 15.19 -5.48
C LEU A 334 -10.30 15.54 -5.42
N LEU A 335 -10.65 16.53 -4.59
CA LEU A 335 -12.03 16.96 -4.37
C LEU A 335 -12.47 18.07 -5.32
N ALA A 336 -11.57 18.54 -6.20
CA ALA A 336 -11.88 19.58 -7.16
C ALA A 336 -13.00 19.13 -8.11
N PRO A 337 -13.94 20.03 -8.47
CA PRO A 337 -14.91 19.72 -9.51
C PRO A 337 -14.16 19.36 -10.79
N PRO A 338 -14.69 18.43 -11.60
CA PRO A 338 -14.03 18.06 -12.83
C PRO A 338 -13.87 19.28 -13.74
N SER A 339 -12.68 19.43 -14.32
CA SER A 339 -12.46 20.47 -15.33
C SER A 339 -13.34 20.18 -16.54
N ILE A 340 -14.23 21.13 -16.86
CA ILE A 340 -14.89 21.15 -18.17
C ILE A 340 -13.74 21.37 -19.16
N SER A 341 -13.36 20.32 -19.88
CA SER A 341 -12.49 20.48 -21.03
C SER A 341 -13.16 21.51 -21.93
N SER A 342 -12.51 22.65 -22.12
CA SER A 342 -12.84 23.59 -23.17
C SER A 342 -12.68 22.85 -24.50
N GLU A 343 -13.76 22.21 -24.97
CA GLU A 343 -13.86 21.79 -26.35
C GLU A 343 -13.76 23.05 -27.22
N ALA A 344 -12.79 23.01 -28.13
CA ALA A 344 -12.78 23.66 -29.43
C ALA A 344 -13.50 25.02 -29.52
N THR A 345 -12.72 26.10 -29.44
CA THR A 345 -13.06 27.31 -30.20
C THR A 345 -11.96 27.56 -31.24
N LEU A 346 -12.35 27.26 -32.49
CA LEU A 346 -11.77 27.59 -33.79
C LEU A 346 -10.65 26.69 -34.35
#